data_AF-A0A7G8Z910-F1
#
_entry.id   AF-A0A7G8Z910-F1
#
_cell.length_a   1.000
_cell.length_b   1.000
_cell.length_c   1.000
_cell.angle_alpha   90.00
_cell.angle_beta   90.00
_cell.angle_gamma   90.00
#
_symmetry.space_group_name_H-M   'P 1'
#
loop_
_entity.id
_entity.type
_entity.pdbx_description
1 polymer ?
#
loop_
_entity_poly.entity_id
_entity_poly.type
_entity_poly.pdbx_seq_one_letter_code
_entity_poly.pdbx_strand_id
1 'polypeptide(L)'
;MKSFIAVLLCTFVVGVLSGGPMHEKIVKCKEELGVEEDAIRNMMKNNDYNDPTVRCFNACLMKSFGKMAEDGTVNKDAVSEHVPPHVDREQFIEAATVCMEEKGTDECDTANLIHKCLKDKKVIPSGLPPPPPQ
;
A
#
# COMPACT_ATOMS: atom_id res chain seq x y z
N MET A 1 12.11 -50.09 -21.28
CA MET A 1 10.64 -50.02 -21.10
C MET A 1 10.38 -49.00 -20.00
N LYS A 2 9.53 -48.02 -20.31
CA LYS A 2 9.18 -46.88 -19.46
C LYS A 2 8.58 -47.35 -18.14
N SER A 3 9.22 -47.02 -17.02
CA SER A 3 8.54 -46.95 -15.72
C SER A 3 8.82 -45.58 -15.12
N PHE A 4 7.88 -44.69 -15.39
CA PHE A 4 7.62 -43.51 -14.59
C PHE A 4 7.19 -43.93 -13.17
N ILE A 5 7.34 -43.01 -12.22
CA ILE A 5 6.76 -42.95 -10.85
C ILE A 5 7.78 -43.11 -9.72
N ALA A 6 8.17 -41.96 -9.17
CA ALA A 6 8.39 -41.66 -7.75
C ALA A 6 8.92 -40.21 -7.66
N VAL A 7 8.08 -39.18 -7.84
CA VAL A 7 7.43 -38.45 -6.72
C VAL A 7 8.30 -38.40 -5.46
N LEU A 8 9.27 -37.47 -5.48
CA LEU A 8 9.91 -36.83 -4.33
C LEU A 8 10.14 -35.37 -4.80
N LEU A 9 9.15 -34.46 -4.83
CA LEU A 9 8.48 -33.90 -3.66
C LEU A 9 9.39 -33.80 -2.41
N CYS A 10 10.65 -33.40 -2.60
CA CYS A 10 11.25 -32.46 -1.67
C CYS A 10 10.60 -31.11 -1.94
N THR A 11 9.41 -30.96 -1.37
CA THR A 11 8.79 -29.67 -1.12
C THR A 11 9.88 -28.77 -0.57
N PHE A 12 10.29 -27.79 -1.37
CA PHE A 12 10.81 -26.56 -0.82
C PHE A 12 9.74 -26.13 0.18
N VAL A 13 10.00 -26.40 1.45
CA VAL A 13 9.35 -25.68 2.54
C VAL A 13 9.96 -24.29 2.45
N VAL A 14 9.60 -23.53 1.41
CA VAL A 14 9.53 -22.09 1.55
C VAL A 14 8.36 -21.95 2.50
N GLY A 15 8.71 -21.93 3.79
CA GLY A 15 7.77 -21.71 4.87
C GLY A 15 6.89 -20.54 4.45
N VAL A 16 5.59 -20.81 4.51
CA VAL A 16 4.50 -19.86 4.40
C VAL A 16 4.97 -18.48 4.86
N LEU A 17 5.24 -17.58 3.91
CA LEU A 17 5.25 -16.15 4.19
C LEU A 17 3.80 -15.78 4.44
N SER A 18 3.38 -15.90 5.69
CA SER A 18 2.03 -15.56 6.21
C SER A 18 1.75 -14.04 6.19
N GLY A 19 2.47 -13.27 5.37
CA GLY A 19 2.18 -11.87 5.11
C GLY A 19 1.11 -11.73 4.05
N GLY A 20 -0.03 -11.15 4.40
CA GLY A 20 -1.04 -10.77 3.41
C GLY A 20 -0.48 -9.81 2.35
N PRO A 21 -1.18 -9.63 1.22
CA PRO A 21 -0.68 -8.85 0.07
C PRO A 21 -0.35 -7.39 0.40
N MET A 22 -0.91 -6.84 1.48
CA MET A 22 -0.56 -5.51 1.99
C MET A 22 0.79 -5.49 2.69
N HIS A 23 1.10 -6.49 3.51
CA HIS A 23 2.35 -6.54 4.26
C HIS A 23 3.56 -6.69 3.34
N GLU A 24 3.45 -7.58 2.34
CA GLU A 24 4.48 -7.78 1.32
C GLU A 24 4.82 -6.48 0.58
N LYS A 25 3.79 -5.72 0.15
CA LYS A 25 3.97 -4.45 -0.56
C LYS A 25 4.56 -3.36 0.34
N ILE A 26 4.17 -3.32 1.62
CA ILE A 26 4.77 -2.40 2.60
C ILE A 26 6.26 -2.67 2.76
N VAL A 27 6.65 -3.94 2.95
CA VAL A 27 8.06 -4.34 3.09
C VAL A 27 8.85 -3.95 1.85
N LYS A 28 8.34 -4.33 0.67
CA LYS A 28 8.96 -4.02 -0.62
C LYS A 28 9.16 -2.51 -0.81
N CYS A 29 8.12 -1.69 -0.60
CA CYS A 29 8.22 -0.24 -0.77
C CYS A 29 9.20 0.42 0.20
N LYS A 30 9.31 -0.09 1.43
CA LYS A 30 10.29 0.41 2.40
C LYS A 30 11.71 0.09 1.99
N GLU A 31 11.95 -1.15 1.53
CA GLU A 31 13.27 -1.59 1.04
C GLU A 31 13.69 -0.82 -0.20
N GLU A 32 12.80 -0.65 -1.18
CA GLU A 32 13.09 0.08 -2.43
C GLU A 32 13.43 1.55 -2.20
N LEU A 33 12.75 2.20 -1.26
CA LEU A 33 12.92 3.63 -0.99
C LEU A 33 13.91 3.93 0.15
N GLY A 34 14.37 2.90 0.87
CA GLY A 34 15.21 3.07 2.06
C GLY A 34 14.51 3.87 3.17
N VAL A 35 13.18 3.71 3.32
CA VAL A 35 12.42 4.47 4.32
C VAL A 35 12.61 3.87 5.70
N GLU A 36 13.12 4.68 6.61
CA GLU A 36 13.31 4.28 8.01
C GLU A 36 11.98 4.08 8.73
N GLU A 37 11.95 3.10 9.64
CA GLU A 37 10.77 2.79 10.43
C GLU A 37 10.25 3.98 11.25
N ASP A 38 11.16 4.81 11.75
CA ASP A 38 10.81 6.01 12.51
C ASP A 38 10.13 7.08 11.65
N ALA A 39 10.51 7.21 10.37
CA ALA A 39 9.88 8.14 9.46
C ALA A 39 8.43 7.73 9.17
N ILE A 40 8.18 6.44 8.93
CA ILE A 40 6.82 5.88 8.82
C ILE A 40 6.04 6.08 10.11
N ARG A 41 6.63 5.79 11.28
CA ARG A 41 5.96 5.99 12.58
C ARG A 41 5.54 7.45 12.79
N ASN A 42 6.42 8.39 12.46
CA ASN A 42 6.13 9.82 12.58
C ASN A 42 5.05 10.28 11.60
N MET A 43 5.07 9.79 10.36
CA MET A 43 3.97 10.02 9.41
C MET A 43 2.63 9.55 9.97
N MET A 44 2.57 8.32 10.48
CA MET A 44 1.33 7.74 11.00
C MET A 44 0.79 8.52 12.20
N LYS A 45 1.67 8.82 13.17
CA LYS A 45 1.29 9.46 14.44
C LYS A 45 1.05 10.97 14.32
N ASN A 46 1.92 11.68 13.61
CA ASN A 46 1.97 13.13 13.63
C ASN A 46 1.52 13.77 12.31
N ASN A 47 1.13 12.98 11.30
CA ASN A 47 0.91 13.48 9.94
C ASN A 47 2.13 14.23 9.38
N ASP A 48 3.32 13.77 9.74
CA ASP A 48 4.56 14.36 9.25
C ASP A 48 4.93 13.74 7.90
N TYR A 49 4.84 14.57 6.86
CA TYR A 49 5.16 14.19 5.48
C TYR A 49 6.31 15.02 4.90
N ASN A 50 7.11 15.68 5.76
CA ASN A 50 8.21 16.52 5.32
C ASN A 50 9.33 15.71 4.67
N ASP A 51 9.50 14.46 5.11
CA ASP A 51 10.44 13.52 4.52
C ASP A 51 10.00 13.10 3.09
N PRO A 52 10.81 13.37 2.04
CA PRO A 52 10.51 12.97 0.68
C PRO A 52 10.31 11.45 0.50
N THR A 53 11.05 10.62 1.25
CA THR A 53 10.96 9.16 1.16
C THR A 53 9.59 8.66 1.64
N VAL A 54 9.04 9.30 2.67
CA VAL A 54 7.71 9.03 3.22
C VAL A 54 6.61 9.41 2.22
N ARG A 55 6.75 10.53 1.51
CA ARG A 55 5.79 10.91 0.45
C ARG A 55 5.80 9.87 -0.68
N CYS A 56 6.98 9.44 -1.10
CA CYS A 56 7.12 8.43 -2.14
C CYS A 56 6.68 7.03 -1.70
N PHE A 57 6.70 6.73 -0.40
CA PHE A 57 6.17 5.47 0.12
C PHE A 57 4.67 5.29 -0.19
N ASN A 58 3.87 6.36 -0.07
CA ASN A 58 2.45 6.32 -0.44
C ASN A 58 2.25 6.09 -1.94
N ALA A 59 3.05 6.74 -2.79
CA ALA A 59 3.02 6.50 -4.23
C ALA A 59 3.40 5.06 -4.58
N CYS A 60 4.44 4.52 -3.96
CA CYS A 60 4.86 3.13 -4.16
C CYS A 60 3.74 2.14 -3.81
N LEU A 61 3.04 2.35 -2.69
CA LEU A 61 1.89 1.51 -2.32
C LEU A 61 0.77 1.63 -3.35
N MET A 62 0.39 2.84 -3.78
CA MET A 62 -0.65 3.02 -4.78
C MET A 62 -0.29 2.34 -6.11
N LYS A 63 0.94 2.50 -6.59
CA LYS A 63 1.46 1.84 -7.80
C LYS A 63 1.45 0.31 -7.65
N SER A 64 1.90 -0.20 -6.51
CA SER A 64 1.92 -1.64 -6.21
C SER A 64 0.54 -2.30 -6.22
N PHE A 65 -0.53 -1.53 -5.96
CA PHE A 65 -1.92 -1.99 -6.05
C PHE A 65 -2.59 -1.64 -7.39
N GLY A 66 -1.86 -1.09 -8.37
CA GLY A 66 -2.42 -0.65 -9.64
C GLY A 66 -3.36 0.56 -9.53
N LYS A 67 -3.35 1.25 -8.39
CA LYS A 67 -4.17 2.44 -8.09
C LYS A 67 -3.56 3.71 -8.65
N MET A 68 -2.29 3.68 -9.02
CA MET A 68 -1.56 4.79 -9.61
C MET A 68 -0.61 4.26 -10.70
N ALA A 69 -0.52 4.98 -11.81
CA ALA A 69 0.45 4.72 -12.87
C ALA A 69 1.80 5.37 -12.55
N GLU A 70 2.83 5.06 -13.34
CA GLU A 70 4.18 5.60 -13.09
C GLU A 70 4.24 7.14 -13.15
N ASP A 71 3.40 7.75 -13.99
CA ASP A 71 3.28 9.20 -14.19
C ASP A 71 2.42 9.91 -13.13
N GLY A 72 1.95 9.19 -12.09
CA GLY A 72 1.08 9.73 -11.04
C GLY A 72 -0.41 9.75 -11.39
N THR A 73 -0.82 9.23 -12.54
CA THR A 73 -2.25 9.12 -12.90
C THR A 73 -2.94 8.07 -12.03
N VAL A 74 -4.03 8.48 -11.35
CA VAL A 74 -4.77 7.61 -10.43
C VAL A 74 -5.83 6.80 -11.19
N ASN A 75 -5.84 5.48 -10.99
CA ASN A 75 -6.87 4.59 -11.49
C ASN A 75 -8.02 4.50 -10.48
N LYS A 76 -9.08 5.28 -10.72
CA LYS A 76 -10.24 5.38 -9.82
C LYS A 76 -11.02 4.06 -9.70
N ASP A 77 -11.07 3.29 -10.79
CA ASP A 77 -11.74 1.99 -10.81
C ASP A 77 -10.99 1.01 -9.91
N ALA A 78 -9.66 0.92 -10.06
CA ALA A 78 -8.83 0.06 -9.21
C ALA A 78 -8.93 0.43 -7.72
N VAL A 79 -9.07 1.71 -7.37
CA VAL A 79 -9.27 2.11 -5.96
C VAL A 79 -10.63 1.66 -5.43
N SER A 80 -11.68 1.74 -6.24
CA SER A 80 -13.04 1.30 -5.87
C SER A 80 -13.17 -0.23 -5.76
N GLU A 81 -12.33 -0.97 -6.50
CA GLU A 81 -12.22 -2.42 -6.40
C GLU A 81 -11.41 -2.87 -5.17
N HIS A 82 -10.40 -2.10 -4.78
CA HIS A 82 -9.46 -2.43 -3.70
C HIS A 82 -9.70 -1.61 -2.43
N VAL A 83 -10.96 -1.56 -1.99
CA VAL A 83 -11.33 -0.97 -0.71
C VAL A 83 -10.80 -1.83 0.43
N PRO A 84 -10.11 -1.26 1.44
CA PRO A 84 -9.63 -2.03 2.58
C PRO A 84 -10.78 -2.77 3.30
N PRO A 85 -10.59 -4.03 3.75
CA PRO A 85 -11.67 -4.85 4.31
C PRO A 85 -12.23 -4.35 5.66
N HIS A 86 -11.55 -3.40 6.30
CA HIS A 86 -11.93 -2.86 7.62
C HIS A 86 -12.45 -1.42 7.55
N VAL A 87 -12.72 -0.90 6.35
CA VAL A 87 -13.31 0.43 6.17
C VAL A 87 -14.70 0.30 5.56
N ASP A 88 -15.57 1.24 5.87
CA ASP A 88 -16.88 1.31 5.23
C ASP A 88 -16.72 1.61 3.74
N ARG A 89 -17.30 0.75 2.89
CA ARG A 89 -17.09 0.83 1.44
C ARG A 89 -17.70 2.07 0.83
N GLU A 90 -18.90 2.43 1.24
CA GLU A 90 -19.64 3.56 0.67
C GLU A 90 -18.96 4.87 1.06
N GLN A 91 -18.63 5.04 2.35
CA GLN A 91 -17.91 6.20 2.85
C GLN A 91 -16.52 6.33 2.21
N PHE A 92 -15.80 5.22 2.04
CA PHE A 92 -14.50 5.23 1.39
C PHE A 92 -14.61 5.67 -0.07
N ILE A 93 -15.58 5.15 -0.83
CA ILE A 93 -15.78 5.54 -2.23
C ILE A 93 -16.18 7.01 -2.33
N GLU A 94 -17.12 7.48 -1.51
CA GLU A 94 -17.52 8.89 -1.50
C GLU A 94 -16.31 9.81 -1.25
N ALA A 95 -15.51 9.49 -0.23
CA ALA A 95 -14.28 10.20 0.07
C ALA A 95 -13.27 10.15 -1.09
N ALA A 96 -13.07 8.97 -1.69
CA ALA A 96 -12.15 8.75 -2.80
C ALA A 96 -12.53 9.60 -4.02
N THR A 97 -13.82 9.73 -4.35
CA THR A 97 -14.29 10.57 -5.46
C THR A 97 -13.81 12.01 -5.38
N VAL A 98 -13.69 12.54 -4.16
CA VAL A 98 -13.18 13.89 -3.91
C VAL A 98 -11.65 13.90 -3.81
N CYS A 99 -11.08 12.98 -3.04
CA CYS A 99 -9.64 13.00 -2.73
C CYS A 99 -8.75 12.66 -3.93
N MET A 100 -9.24 11.92 -4.93
CA MET A 100 -8.45 11.58 -6.12
C MET A 100 -8.22 12.75 -7.08
N GLU A 101 -8.92 13.86 -6.88
CA GLU A 101 -8.71 15.10 -7.63
C GLU A 101 -7.48 15.88 -7.14
N GLU A 102 -6.92 15.51 -5.98
CA GLU A 102 -5.69 16.11 -5.46
C GLU A 102 -4.54 15.93 -6.46
N LYS A 103 -3.78 17.00 -6.68
CA LYS A 103 -2.60 17.04 -7.56
C LYS A 103 -1.46 17.75 -6.86
N GLY A 104 -0.36 17.02 -6.69
CA GLY A 104 0.88 17.55 -6.15
C GLY A 104 1.82 18.02 -7.27
N THR A 105 3.01 18.41 -6.86
CA THR A 105 4.11 18.80 -7.76
C THR A 105 4.72 17.62 -8.52
N ASP A 106 4.64 16.42 -7.97
CA ASP A 106 5.06 15.15 -8.55
C ASP A 106 4.12 14.00 -8.11
N GLU A 107 4.42 12.76 -8.52
CA GLU A 107 3.62 11.59 -8.17
C GLU A 107 3.66 11.26 -6.67
N CYS A 108 4.78 11.50 -6.01
CA CYS A 108 4.94 11.27 -4.58
C CYS A 108 4.07 12.25 -3.79
N ASP A 109 4.12 13.54 -4.12
CA ASP A 109 3.32 14.59 -3.53
C ASP A 109 1.82 14.35 -3.80
N THR A 110 1.46 13.97 -5.03
CA THR A 110 0.08 13.61 -5.39
C THR A 110 -0.47 12.47 -4.53
N ALA A 111 0.24 11.34 -4.44
CA ALA A 111 -0.18 10.20 -3.63
C ALA A 111 -0.36 10.57 -2.16
N ASN A 112 0.49 11.48 -1.69
CA ASN A 112 0.53 11.90 -0.30
C ASN A 112 -0.60 12.88 0.06
N LEU A 113 -0.96 13.79 -0.85
CA LEU A 113 -2.15 14.64 -0.73
C LEU A 113 -3.43 13.80 -0.71
N ILE A 114 -3.54 12.80 -1.60
CA ILE A 114 -4.66 11.85 -1.61
C ILE A 114 -4.77 11.12 -0.27
N HIS A 115 -3.65 10.57 0.22
CA HIS A 115 -3.61 9.85 1.50
C HIS A 115 -4.06 10.75 2.65
N LYS A 116 -3.54 11.99 2.72
CA LYS A 116 -3.94 12.97 3.73
C LYS A 116 -5.43 13.29 3.64
N CYS A 117 -5.97 13.54 2.45
CA CYS A 117 -7.39 13.82 2.26
C CYS A 117 -8.28 12.66 2.77
N LEU A 118 -7.92 11.40 2.47
CA LEU A 118 -8.65 10.23 2.96
C LEU A 118 -8.57 10.09 4.48
N LYS A 119 -7.41 10.42 5.08
CA LYS A 119 -7.22 10.42 6.53
C LYS A 119 -8.01 11.54 7.21
N ASP A 120 -8.04 12.73 6.63
CA ASP A 120 -8.81 13.88 7.14
C ASP A 120 -10.33 13.61 7.09
N LYS A 121 -10.78 12.87 6.07
CA LYS A 121 -12.15 12.33 5.98
C LYS A 121 -12.40 11.13 6.90
N LYS A 122 -11.37 10.62 7.59
CA LYS A 122 -11.42 9.51 8.56
C LYS A 122 -11.94 8.20 7.97
N VAL A 123 -11.72 7.98 6.66
CA VAL A 123 -12.12 6.74 5.96
C VAL A 123 -11.02 5.71 5.89
N ILE A 124 -9.81 6.04 6.35
CA ILE A 124 -8.69 5.11 6.50
C ILE A 124 -8.11 5.21 7.92
N PRO A 125 -7.60 4.10 8.48
CA PRO A 125 -7.00 4.11 9.81
C PRO A 125 -5.69 4.90 9.84
N SER A 126 -5.41 5.55 10.98
CA SER A 126 -4.18 6.32 11.23
C SER A 126 -2.93 5.47 11.46
N GLY A 127 -2.88 4.23 10.97
CA GLY A 127 -1.78 3.29 11.18
C GLY A 127 -1.63 2.29 10.03
N LEU A 128 -0.40 1.82 9.80
CA LEU A 128 -0.19 0.63 8.98
C LEU A 128 -0.84 -0.56 9.70
N PRO A 129 -1.39 -1.54 8.96
CA PRO A 129 -1.87 -2.77 9.57
C PRO A 129 -0.72 -3.43 10.34
N PRO A 130 -1.00 -4.05 11.51
CA PRO A 130 0.03 -4.75 12.26
C PRO A 130 0.66 -5.83 11.37
N PRO A 131 1.96 -6.14 11.56
CA PRO A 131 2.58 -7.26 10.87
C PRO A 131 1.80 -8.54 11.20
N PRO A 132 1.74 -9.51 10.26
CA PRO A 132 1.14 -10.80 10.53
C PRO A 132 1.81 -11.44 11.76
N PRO A 133 1.08 -12.26 12.54
CA PRO A 133 1.70 -13.10 13.56
C PRO A 133 2.79 -13.97 12.91
N GLN A 134 3.99 -13.95 13.51
CA GLN A 134 5.12 -14.78 13.10
C GLN A 134 4.91 -16.23 13.53
#